data_AF-A0A4V3MR59-F1
#
_entry.id   AF-A0A4V3MR59-F1
#
_cell.length_a   1.000
_cell.length_b   1.000
_cell.length_c   1.000
_cell.angle_alpha   90.00
_cell.angle_beta   90.00
_cell.angle_gamma   90.00
#
_symmetry.space_group_name_H-M   'P 1'
#
loop_
_entity.id
_entity.type
_entity.pdbx_description
1 polymer ?
#
loop_
_entity_poly.entity_id
_entity_poly.type
_entity_poly.pdbx_seq_one_letter_code
_entity_poly.pdbx_strand_id
1 'polypeptide(L)'
;GQSWGGMLAAEHAVRRPSGLKALVLANSLASMKLWIEGAHQLRAQLPHDVRQALDRHEVDGTTDHPDYLAATRAFYDRHVCRVTPWPAEVART
;
A
#
# COMPACT_ATOMS: atom_id res chain seq x y z
N GLY A 1 5.73 7.11 12.85
CA GLY A 1 5.15 7.48 11.56
C GLY A 1 4.58 6.25 10.90
N GLN A 2 3.39 6.37 10.30
CA GLN A 2 2.73 5.29 9.56
C GLN A 2 2.75 5.57 8.06
N SER A 3 2.94 4.54 7.22
CA SER A 3 2.99 4.67 5.75
C SER A 3 3.95 5.79 5.30
N TRP A 4 3.52 6.75 4.48
CA TRP A 4 4.28 7.96 4.14
C TRP A 4 4.82 8.71 5.36
N GLY A 5 4.04 8.79 6.44
CA GLY A 5 4.47 9.43 7.68
C GLY A 5 5.69 8.78 8.34
N GLY A 6 6.00 7.51 8.06
CA GLY A 6 7.27 6.92 8.48
C GLY A 6 8.44 7.32 7.60
N MET A 7 8.24 7.55 6.28
CA MET A 7 9.26 8.12 5.40
C MET A 7 9.62 9.53 5.87
N LEU A 8 8.60 10.37 6.12
CA LEU A 8 8.78 11.72 6.64
C LEU A 8 9.47 11.71 8.02
N ALA A 9 9.08 10.78 8.90
CA ALA A 9 9.72 10.66 10.21
C ALA A 9 11.18 10.18 10.11
N ALA A 10 11.51 9.31 9.16
CA ALA A 10 12.88 8.90 8.88
C ALA A 10 13.73 10.08 8.39
N GLU A 11 13.21 10.88 7.45
CA GLU A 11 13.83 12.13 6.99
C GLU A 11 14.11 13.08 8.16
N HIS A 12 13.15 13.26 9.07
CA HIS A 12 13.38 14.06 10.27
C HIS A 12 14.47 13.46 11.17
N ALA A 13 14.43 12.14 11.42
CA ALA A 13 15.34 11.47 12.33
C ALA A 13 16.80 11.44 11.85
N VAL A 14 17.05 11.31 10.55
CA VAL A 14 18.43 11.31 10.02
C VAL A 14 19.16 12.64 10.22
N ARG A 15 18.43 13.74 10.47
CA ARG A 15 18.98 15.06 10.82
C ARG A 15 19.41 15.15 12.30
N ARG A 16 19.19 14.09 13.09
CA ARG A 16 19.57 13.95 14.51
C ARG A 16 19.13 15.12 15.40
N PRO A 17 17.86 15.53 15.38
CA PRO A 17 17.37 16.58 16.26
C PRO A 17 17.51 16.15 17.72
N SER A 18 18.04 17.04 18.57
CA SER A 18 18.38 16.75 19.97
C SER A 18 17.18 16.32 20.84
N GLY A 19 15.96 16.71 20.45
CA GLY A 19 14.73 16.36 21.16
C GLY A 19 14.13 15.00 20.82
N LEU A 20 14.62 14.30 19.79
CA LEU A 20 14.04 13.02 19.37
C LEU A 20 14.51 11.88 20.27
N LYS A 21 13.58 11.34 21.06
CA LYS A 21 13.86 10.24 22.03
C LYS A 21 13.68 8.85 21.43
N ALA A 22 12.71 8.69 20.54
CA ALA A 22 12.39 7.41 19.91
C ALA A 22 11.72 7.64 18.56
N LEU A 23 11.91 6.68 17.64
CA LEU A 23 11.24 6.63 16.34
C LEU A 23 10.55 5.28 16.20
N VAL A 24 9.25 5.31 15.92
CA VAL A 24 8.49 4.11 15.52
C VAL A 24 8.14 4.24 14.05
N LEU A 25 8.61 3.29 13.23
CA LEU A 25 8.24 3.15 11.82
C LEU A 25 7.18 2.06 11.71
N ALA A 26 5.94 2.44 11.44
CA ALA A 26 4.81 1.52 11.37
C ALA A 26 4.35 1.36 9.92
N ASN A 27 4.50 0.18 9.33
CA ASN A 27 3.98 -0.09 7.98
C ASN A 27 4.50 0.91 6.93
N SER A 28 5.79 1.24 6.97
CA SER A 28 6.42 2.25 6.10
C SER A 28 7.51 1.64 5.23
N LEU A 29 7.90 2.37 4.19
CA LEU A 29 8.98 2.01 3.29
C LEU A 29 10.22 2.88 3.52
N ALA A 30 11.39 2.30 3.24
CA ALA A 30 12.67 3.02 3.19
C ALA A 30 13.08 3.39 1.75
N SER A 31 12.46 2.79 0.75
CA SER A 31 12.75 3.02 -0.67
C SER A 31 11.53 2.70 -1.52
N MET A 32 11.21 3.56 -2.48
CA MET A 32 10.14 3.32 -3.45
C MET A 32 10.45 2.13 -4.36
N LYS A 33 11.73 1.89 -4.68
CA LYS A 33 12.14 0.72 -5.48
C LYS A 33 11.76 -0.59 -4.76
N LEU A 34 12.15 -0.70 -3.49
CA LEU A 34 11.81 -1.87 -2.67
C LEU A 34 10.29 -2.00 -2.44
N TRP A 35 9.59 -0.87 -2.31
CA TRP A 35 8.13 -0.88 -2.21
C TRP A 35 7.47 -1.46 -3.45
N ILE A 36 7.89 -1.05 -4.64
CA ILE A 36 7.38 -1.55 -5.93
C ILE A 36 7.66 -3.05 -6.06
N GLU A 37 8.89 -3.49 -5.79
CA GLU A 37 9.27 -4.91 -5.81
C GLU A 37 8.40 -5.74 -4.85
N GLY A 38 8.18 -5.25 -3.62
CA GLY A 38 7.30 -5.87 -2.63
C GLY A 38 5.84 -5.91 -3.09
N ALA A 39 5.33 -4.83 -3.67
CA ALA A 39 3.96 -4.77 -4.20
C ALA A 39 3.74 -5.81 -5.32
N HIS A 40 4.71 -5.98 -6.23
CA HIS A 40 4.66 -7.03 -7.24
C HIS A 40 4.66 -8.44 -6.64
N GLN A 41 5.48 -8.69 -5.62
CA GLN A 41 5.49 -9.97 -4.91
C GLN A 41 4.16 -10.27 -4.22
N LEU A 42 3.51 -9.27 -3.62
CA LEU A 42 2.20 -9.42 -3.02
C LEU A 42 1.11 -9.63 -4.07
N ARG A 43 1.15 -8.88 -5.18
CA ARG A 43 0.22 -9.03 -6.30
C ARG A 43 0.31 -10.44 -6.89
N ALA A 44 1.51 -11.00 -7.01
CA ALA A 44 1.72 -12.37 -7.47
C ALA A 44 1.02 -13.43 -6.59
N GLN A 45 0.73 -13.14 -5.32
CA GLN A 45 0.05 -14.06 -4.39
C GLN A 45 -1.49 -14.02 -4.49
N LEU A 46 -2.06 -13.12 -5.29
CA LEU A 46 -3.51 -13.05 -5.49
C LEU A 46 -4.02 -14.22 -6.35
N PRO A 47 -5.32 -14.55 -6.29
CA PRO A 47 -5.94 -15.47 -7.25
C PRO A 47 -5.69 -15.06 -8.71
N HIS A 48 -5.61 -16.04 -9.61
CA HIS A 48 -5.22 -15.82 -11.01
C HIS A 48 -6.14 -14.84 -11.73
N ASP A 49 -7.45 -15.01 -11.58
CA ASP A 49 -8.50 -14.14 -12.10
C ASP A 49 -8.36 -12.69 -11.61
N VAL A 50 -8.08 -12.50 -10.33
CA VAL A 50 -7.84 -11.17 -9.74
C VAL A 50 -6.61 -10.50 -10.37
N ARG A 51 -5.48 -11.23 -10.49
CA ARG A 51 -4.27 -10.68 -11.14
C ARG A 51 -4.53 -10.33 -12.60
N GLN A 52 -5.21 -11.21 -13.33
CA GLN A 52 -5.51 -11.02 -14.75
C GLN A 52 -6.39 -9.78 -14.99
N ALA A 53 -7.38 -9.54 -14.12
CA ALA A 53 -8.18 -8.32 -14.18
C ALA A 53 -7.32 -7.06 -13.99
N LEU A 54 -6.43 -7.06 -13.00
CA LEU A 54 -5.48 -5.96 -12.80
C LEU A 54 -4.59 -5.75 -14.03
N ASP A 55 -3.95 -6.81 -14.52
CA ASP A 55 -2.99 -6.75 -15.63
C ASP A 55 -3.67 -6.24 -16.92
N ARG A 56 -4.83 -6.80 -17.26
CA ARG A 56 -5.57 -6.44 -18.47
C ARG A 56 -5.98 -4.97 -18.47
N HIS A 57 -6.62 -4.51 -17.39
CA HIS A 57 -7.15 -3.15 -17.33
C HIS A 57 -6.05 -2.10 -17.20
N GLU A 58 -4.88 -2.43 -16.63
CA GLU A 58 -3.69 -1.57 -16.67
C GLU A 58 -3.12 -1.41 -18.08
N VAL A 59 -3.02 -2.51 -18.84
CA VAL A 59 -2.56 -2.49 -20.24
C VAL A 59 -3.55 -1.72 -21.13
N ASP A 60 -4.84 -1.95 -20.94
CA ASP A 60 -5.92 -1.35 -21.74
C ASP A 60 -6.26 0.09 -21.29
N GLY A 61 -5.70 0.56 -20.16
CA GLY A 61 -5.99 1.88 -19.58
C GLY A 61 -7.39 2.03 -18.99
N THR A 62 -8.13 0.94 -18.77
CA THR A 62 -9.53 0.91 -18.32
C THR A 62 -9.64 0.69 -16.80
N THR A 63 -8.88 1.49 -16.04
CA THR A 63 -8.73 1.35 -14.57
C THR A 63 -9.95 1.81 -13.75
N ASP A 64 -11.00 2.29 -14.40
CA ASP A 64 -12.31 2.56 -13.83
C ASP A 64 -13.30 1.40 -14.01
N HIS A 65 -12.93 0.36 -14.76
CA HIS A 65 -13.78 -0.81 -14.99
C HIS A 65 -14.12 -1.53 -13.69
N PRO A 66 -15.37 -2.00 -13.49
CA PRO A 66 -15.80 -2.67 -12.25
C PRO A 66 -14.91 -3.86 -11.84
N ASP A 67 -14.42 -4.64 -12.79
CA ASP A 67 -13.54 -5.78 -12.51
C ASP A 67 -12.17 -5.33 -11.99
N TYR A 68 -11.64 -4.21 -12.51
CA TYR A 68 -10.39 -3.63 -12.00
C TYR A 68 -10.57 -3.09 -10.58
N LEU A 69 -11.70 -2.41 -10.32
CA LEU A 69 -12.01 -1.89 -8.99
C LEU A 69 -12.21 -3.02 -7.98
N ALA A 70 -12.90 -4.10 -8.37
CA ALA A 70 -13.07 -5.29 -7.54
C ALA A 70 -11.74 -6.00 -7.26
N ALA A 71 -10.87 -6.13 -8.27
CA ALA A 71 -9.56 -6.74 -8.12
C ALA A 71 -8.62 -5.89 -7.25
N THR A 72 -8.66 -4.56 -7.43
CA THR A 72 -7.95 -3.60 -6.57
C THR A 72 -8.44 -3.71 -5.14
N ARG A 73 -9.77 -3.83 -4.94
CA ARG A 73 -10.35 -4.02 -3.62
C ARG A 73 -9.87 -5.31 -2.96
N ALA A 74 -9.77 -6.41 -3.71
CA ALA A 74 -9.24 -7.68 -3.20
C ALA A 74 -7.76 -7.56 -2.76
N PHE A 75 -6.93 -6.82 -3.51
CA PHE A 75 -5.56 -6.51 -3.07
C PHE A 75 -5.58 -5.70 -1.77
N TYR A 76 -6.44 -4.68 -1.68
CA TYR A 76 -6.52 -3.76 -0.56
C TYR A 76 -7.01 -4.45 0.72
N ASP A 77 -8.04 -5.30 0.64
CA ASP A 77 -8.54 -6.08 1.78
C ASP A 77 -7.47 -7.05 2.33
N ARG A 78 -6.61 -7.59 1.45
CA ARG A 78 -5.57 -8.52 1.86
C ARG A 78 -4.32 -7.83 2.42
N HIS A 79 -3.92 -6.70 1.84
CA HIS A 79 -2.59 -6.12 2.03
C HIS A 79 -2.57 -4.70 2.60
N VAL A 80 -3.71 -4.00 2.64
CA VAL A 80 -3.83 -2.65 3.22
C VAL A 80 -4.61 -2.70 4.53
N CYS A 81 -5.85 -3.19 4.52
CA CYS A 81 -6.69 -3.29 5.71
C CYS A 81 -7.44 -4.63 5.74
N ARG A 82 -7.08 -5.49 6.68
CA ARG A 82 -7.68 -6.82 6.86
C ARG A 82 -8.93 -6.84 7.75
N VAL A 83 -9.34 -5.68 8.27
CA VAL A 83 -10.55 -5.56 9.11
C VAL A 83 -11.75 -5.40 8.19
N THR A 84 -12.78 -6.22 8.38
CA THR A 84 -13.99 -6.19 7.57
C THR A 84 -15.23 -6.01 8.47
N PRO A 85 -16.05 -4.97 8.25
CA PRO A 85 -15.86 -3.88 7.28
C PRO A 85 -14.65 -3.00 7.64
N TRP A 86 -14.12 -2.26 6.66
CA TRP A 86 -13.05 -1.29 6.93
C TRP A 86 -13.48 -0.29 8.01
N PRO A 87 -12.58 0.11 8.92
CA PRO A 87 -12.86 1.21 9.85
C PRO A 87 -13.27 2.47 9.08
N ALA A 88 -14.19 3.27 9.64
CA ALA A 88 -14.76 4.44 8.96
C ALA A 88 -13.71 5.49 8.58
N GLU A 89 -12.60 5.57 9.33
CA GLU A 89 -11.46 6.43 9.05
C GLU A 89 -10.70 5.98 7.81
N VAL A 90 -10.58 4.67 7.58
CA VAL A 90 -9.92 4.09 6.40
C VAL A 90 -10.84 4.15 5.19
N ALA A 91 -12.15 3.95 5.37
CA ALA A 91 -13.12 3.96 4.27
C ALA A 91 -13.38 5.37 3.66
N ARG A 92 -12.94 6.44 4.32
CA ARG A 92 -13.14 7.83 3.88
C ARG A 92 -11.93 8.43 3.14
N THR A 93 -10.83 7.69 3.03
CA THR A 93 -9.61 8.10 2.31
C THR A 93 -9.62 7.56 0.89
#